data_AF-A0A2M7BB35-F1
#
_entry.id   AF-A0A2M7BB35-F1
#
_cell.length_a   1.000
_cell.length_b   1.000
_cell.length_c   1.000
_cell.angle_alpha   90.00
_cell.angle_beta   90.00
_cell.angle_gamma   90.00
#
_symmetry.space_group_name_H-M   'P 1'
#
loop_
_entity.id
_entity.type
_entity.pdbx_description
1 polymer ?
#
loop_
_entity_poly.entity_id
_entity_poly.type
_entity_poly.pdbx_seq_one_letter_code
_entity_poly.pdbx_strand_id
1 'polypeptide(L)'
;GIEHRRKSIIIAIRRLFEPLSGGAMLPLQDFTAYHARETNPLIKSLNSQEPPLKIRSWSPWSTPAPDDNQKEDLWAKVLHRWILYCLFPQGAVQLGRHGQGHNICFSLTEIGRYFLGFVEDFDFGAAEGGNAIVQPNFDVVFLAPSPLIEAEIAPFAERKGAKMGLLFRITKSSIFKAAAMGWNSERVLETLNRVSSKEIPANVVREIEGWCRQCRRVAIRQVMMITCRDPETAVRVLAAAKPDGERVTDIIVAFSDLKGQAALIRKLSSMGIFLEKSAPGAKKSKD
;
A
#
# COMPACT_ATOMS: atom_id res chain seq x y z
N GLY A 1 -2.66 -25.53 21.26
CA GLY A 1 -1.25 -25.95 21.46
C GLY A 1 -0.27 -25.01 20.78
N ILE A 2 -0.05 -25.15 19.47
CA ILE A 2 1.00 -24.44 18.73
C ILE A 2 0.80 -22.92 18.68
N GLU A 3 -0.43 -22.46 18.46
CA GLU A 3 -0.74 -21.03 18.35
C GLU A 3 -0.57 -20.28 19.69
N HIS A 4 -0.90 -20.94 20.80
CA HIS A 4 -0.71 -20.40 22.15
C HIS A 4 0.78 -20.20 22.46
N ARG A 5 1.59 -21.24 22.22
CA ARG A 5 3.05 -21.18 22.37
C ARG A 5 3.69 -20.10 21.51
N ARG A 6 3.22 -19.92 20.26
CA ARG A 6 3.69 -18.85 19.36
C ARG A 6 3.40 -17.46 19.95
N LYS A 7 2.20 -17.23 20.48
CA LYS A 7 1.85 -15.96 21.15
C LYS A 7 2.72 -15.73 22.39
N SER A 8 2.95 -16.76 23.20
CA SER A 8 3.81 -16.68 24.39
C SER A 8 5.27 -16.35 24.05
N ILE A 9 5.83 -16.95 22.98
CA ILE A 9 7.18 -16.62 22.51
C ILE A 9 7.26 -15.17 22.04
N ILE A 10 6.27 -14.67 21.28
CA ILE A 10 6.25 -13.27 20.82
C ILE A 10 6.19 -12.30 22.00
N ILE A 11 5.37 -12.59 23.01
CA ILE A 11 5.29 -11.79 24.24
C ILE A 11 6.63 -11.82 24.99
N ALA A 12 7.24 -13.00 25.13
CA ALA A 12 8.54 -13.15 25.79
C ALA A 12 9.62 -12.34 25.08
N ILE A 13 9.71 -12.43 23.74
CA ILE A 13 10.65 -11.66 22.92
C ILE A 13 10.42 -10.17 23.13
N ARG A 14 9.17 -9.69 23.02
CA ARG A 14 8.84 -8.26 23.21
C ARG A 14 9.39 -7.74 24.53
N ARG A 15 9.14 -8.44 25.65
CA ARG A 15 9.60 -8.02 26.99
C ARG A 15 11.12 -7.83 27.09
N LEU A 16 11.92 -8.55 26.30
CA LEU A 16 13.40 -8.41 26.35
C LEU A 16 13.88 -7.03 25.90
N PHE A 17 13.09 -6.35 25.05
CA PHE A 17 13.45 -5.05 24.50
C PHE A 17 12.88 -3.88 25.32
N GLU A 18 12.01 -4.14 26.30
CA GLU A 18 11.37 -3.10 27.13
C GLU A 18 12.39 -2.22 27.89
N PRO A 19 13.47 -2.79 28.48
CA PRO A 19 14.48 -1.98 29.17
C PRO A 19 15.36 -1.16 28.21
N LEU A 20 15.36 -1.48 26.92
CA LEU A 20 16.19 -0.82 25.92
C LEU A 20 15.57 0.54 25.58
N SER A 21 16.02 1.57 26.29
CA SER A 21 15.65 2.97 26.06
C SER A 21 16.87 3.78 25.64
N GLY A 22 16.68 4.66 24.65
CA GLY A 22 17.62 5.76 24.38
C GLY A 22 18.91 5.42 23.64
N GLY A 23 18.83 4.75 22.48
CA GLY A 23 19.91 4.75 21.48
C GLY A 23 21.24 4.07 21.85
N ALA A 24 21.39 3.58 23.07
CA ALA A 24 22.60 2.88 23.52
C ALA A 24 22.84 1.62 22.68
N MET A 25 24.05 1.51 22.13
CA MET A 25 24.47 0.37 21.33
C MET A 25 24.90 -0.79 22.24
N LEU A 26 24.22 -1.92 22.13
CA LEU A 26 24.52 -3.15 22.87
C LEU A 26 25.14 -4.20 21.95
N PRO A 27 26.20 -4.90 22.37
CA PRO A 27 26.73 -6.04 21.62
C PRO A 27 25.65 -7.12 21.46
N LEU A 28 25.41 -7.54 20.21
CA LEU A 28 24.36 -8.52 19.88
C LEU A 28 24.63 -9.88 20.55
N GLN A 29 25.90 -10.30 20.57
CA GLN A 29 26.30 -11.56 21.19
C GLN A 29 26.03 -11.56 22.69
N ASP A 30 26.42 -10.50 23.40
CA ASP A 30 26.21 -10.37 24.84
C ASP A 30 24.72 -10.36 25.18
N PHE A 31 23.92 -9.60 24.44
CA PHE A 31 22.47 -9.56 24.60
C PHE A 31 21.83 -10.94 24.41
N THR A 32 22.16 -11.64 23.32
CA THR A 32 21.59 -12.96 23.04
C THR A 32 22.05 -14.02 24.04
N ALA A 33 23.32 -14.00 24.46
CA ALA A 33 23.87 -14.92 25.44
C ALA A 33 23.26 -14.72 26.84
N TYR A 34 23.12 -13.46 27.28
CA TYR A 34 22.47 -13.13 28.54
C TYR A 34 21.02 -13.64 28.56
N HIS A 35 20.24 -13.32 27.51
CA HIS A 35 18.82 -13.69 27.47
C HIS A 35 18.57 -15.18 27.20
N ALA A 36 19.54 -15.89 26.60
CA ALA A 36 19.55 -17.35 26.47
C ALA A 36 19.69 -18.08 27.82
N ARG A 37 20.38 -17.48 28.79
CA ARG A 37 20.53 -18.05 30.14
C ARG A 37 19.42 -17.59 31.07
N GLU A 38 19.19 -16.28 31.13
CA GLU A 38 18.38 -15.68 32.21
C GLU A 38 16.88 -15.67 31.93
N THR A 39 16.49 -15.50 30.66
CA THR A 39 15.09 -15.21 30.27
C THR A 39 14.52 -16.20 29.27
N ASN A 40 15.13 -17.36 29.13
CA ASN A 40 14.79 -18.33 28.10
C ASN A 40 13.45 -19.04 28.39
N PRO A 41 12.40 -18.78 27.60
CA PRO A 41 11.09 -19.39 27.80
C PRO A 41 11.06 -20.88 27.43
N LEU A 42 12.12 -21.41 26.82
CA LEU A 42 12.25 -22.84 26.51
C LEU A 42 12.70 -23.64 27.74
N ILE A 43 13.45 -23.02 28.65
CA ILE A 43 13.95 -23.61 29.91
C ILE A 43 12.91 -23.42 31.02
N LYS A 44 12.44 -22.19 31.19
CA LYS A 44 11.33 -21.86 32.08
C LYS A 44 10.04 -22.31 31.39
N SER A 45 9.70 -23.60 31.52
CA SER A 45 8.47 -24.20 30.98
C SER A 45 7.31 -23.22 31.09
N LEU A 46 6.89 -22.66 29.95
CA LEU A 46 5.65 -21.90 29.82
C LEU A 46 4.51 -22.88 30.07
N ASN A 47 4.13 -23.04 31.33
CA ASN A 47 3.09 -23.93 31.85
C ASN A 47 3.34 -25.44 31.66
N SER A 48 3.18 -26.21 32.74
CA SER A 48 3.26 -27.68 32.77
C SER A 48 2.27 -28.42 31.87
N GLN A 49 1.39 -27.69 31.16
CA GLN A 49 0.40 -28.21 30.22
C GLN A 49 0.83 -28.14 28.75
N GLU A 50 1.95 -27.48 28.43
CA GLU A 50 2.40 -27.41 27.03
C GLU A 50 3.22 -28.65 26.61
N PRO A 51 3.02 -29.16 25.38
CA PRO A 51 3.76 -30.33 24.90
C PRO A 51 5.27 -30.07 24.85
N PRO A 52 6.12 -31.08 25.11
CA PRO A 52 7.57 -30.92 25.10
C PRO A 52 8.08 -30.44 23.74
N LEU A 53 9.13 -29.62 23.75
CA LEU A 53 9.82 -29.21 22.52
C LEU A 53 10.41 -30.44 21.85
N LYS A 54 10.11 -30.61 20.57
CA LYS A 54 10.71 -31.65 19.73
C LYS A 54 11.63 -30.97 18.74
N ILE A 55 12.90 -31.35 18.72
CA ILE A 55 13.78 -31.01 17.60
C ILE A 55 13.38 -31.90 16.43
N ARG A 56 13.30 -31.34 15.23
CA ARG A 56 13.06 -32.12 14.01
C ARG A 56 14.27 -33.04 13.77
N SER A 57 14.15 -34.32 14.15
CA SER A 57 15.15 -35.35 13.84
C SER A 57 14.73 -36.11 12.56
N TRP A 58 15.73 -36.69 11.88
CA TRP A 58 15.49 -37.57 10.72
C TRP A 58 15.09 -39.00 11.15
N SER A 59 15.09 -39.30 12.45
CA SER A 59 14.78 -40.62 12.99
C SER A 59 13.30 -40.74 13.37
N PRO A 60 12.55 -41.72 12.83
CA PRO A 60 11.15 -41.96 13.19
C PRO A 60 10.93 -42.42 14.64
N TRP A 61 11.98 -42.93 15.31
CA TRP A 61 11.84 -43.72 16.54
C TRP A 61 12.15 -42.95 17.84
N SER A 62 12.67 -41.73 17.75
CA SER A 62 12.73 -40.80 18.89
C SER A 62 13.18 -39.41 18.43
N THR A 63 12.46 -38.38 18.86
CA THR A 63 12.96 -37.00 18.87
C THR A 63 13.27 -36.68 20.33
N PRO A 64 14.51 -36.88 20.80
CA PRO A 64 14.84 -36.57 22.18
C PRO A 64 14.51 -35.09 22.46
N ALA A 65 13.92 -34.83 23.63
CA ALA A 65 13.72 -33.47 24.09
C ALA A 65 15.09 -32.80 24.23
N PRO A 66 15.23 -31.53 23.82
CA PRO A 66 16.51 -30.84 23.92
C PRO A 66 16.95 -30.74 25.38
N ASP A 67 18.25 -30.89 25.64
CA ASP A 67 18.85 -30.53 26.92
C ASP A 67 18.89 -28.99 27.10
N ASP A 68 19.26 -28.52 28.28
CA ASP A 68 19.23 -27.09 28.59
C ASP A 68 20.24 -26.30 27.75
N ASN A 69 21.43 -26.82 27.50
CA ASN A 69 22.42 -26.18 26.61
C ASN A 69 21.88 -26.04 25.18
N GLN A 70 21.19 -27.06 24.67
CA GLN A 70 20.53 -27.04 23.37
C GLN A 70 19.38 -26.03 23.35
N LYS A 71 18.63 -25.86 24.44
CA LYS A 71 17.59 -24.83 24.55
C LYS A 71 18.17 -23.42 24.61
N GLU A 72 19.31 -23.21 25.27
CA GLU A 72 20.03 -21.93 25.27
C GLU A 72 20.47 -21.55 23.85
N ASP A 73 21.14 -22.47 23.15
CA ASP A 73 21.58 -22.27 21.77
C ASP A 73 20.41 -22.00 20.81
N LEU A 74 19.30 -22.73 20.96
CA LEU A 74 18.08 -22.50 20.19
C LEU A 74 17.50 -21.11 20.46
N TRP A 75 17.45 -20.65 21.71
CA TRP A 75 16.93 -19.33 22.03
C TRP A 75 17.84 -18.21 21.53
N ALA A 76 19.16 -18.34 21.69
CA ALA A 76 20.12 -17.39 21.14
C ALA A 76 19.95 -17.25 19.61
N LYS A 77 19.79 -18.36 18.90
CA LYS A 77 19.51 -18.38 17.44
C LYS A 77 18.18 -17.72 17.08
N VAL A 78 17.13 -17.95 17.88
CA VAL A 78 15.83 -17.28 17.69
C VAL A 78 15.98 -15.77 17.83
N LEU A 79 16.61 -15.30 18.91
CA LEU A 79 16.83 -13.87 19.16
C LEU A 79 17.69 -13.23 18.06
N HIS A 80 18.81 -13.85 17.71
CA HIS A 80 19.69 -13.39 16.63
C HIS A 80 18.92 -13.28 15.31
N ARG A 81 18.13 -14.30 14.96
CA ARG A 81 17.32 -14.28 13.74
C ARG A 81 16.27 -13.17 13.79
N TRP A 82 15.62 -12.98 14.93
CA TRP A 82 14.57 -11.98 15.07
C TRP A 82 15.13 -10.55 14.94
N ILE A 83 16.29 -10.28 15.56
CA ILE A 83 16.94 -8.98 15.45
C ILE A 83 17.37 -8.71 14.00
N LEU A 84 18.06 -9.64 13.34
CA LEU A 84 18.63 -9.40 12.01
C LEU A 84 17.65 -9.56 10.84
N TYR A 85 16.65 -10.44 10.94
CA TYR A 85 15.73 -10.74 9.84
C TYR A 85 14.31 -10.23 10.05
N CYS A 86 13.95 -9.79 11.26
CA CYS A 86 12.63 -9.19 11.50
C CYS A 86 12.73 -7.72 11.86
N LEU A 87 13.56 -7.35 12.85
CA LEU A 87 13.63 -5.96 13.32
C LEU A 87 14.48 -5.07 12.41
N PHE A 88 15.69 -5.52 12.03
CA PHE A 88 16.61 -4.71 11.25
C PHE A 88 16.06 -4.30 9.87
N PRO A 89 15.48 -5.21 9.05
CA PRO A 89 14.98 -4.83 7.72
C PRO A 89 13.84 -3.81 7.77
N GLN A 90 13.15 -3.70 8.91
CA GLN A 90 12.05 -2.75 9.13
C GLN A 90 12.52 -1.43 9.76
N GLY A 91 13.83 -1.26 10.00
CA GLY A 91 14.36 -0.08 10.69
C GLY A 91 14.04 -0.01 12.18
N ALA A 92 13.50 -1.10 12.77
CA ALA A 92 13.17 -1.17 14.20
C ALA A 92 14.41 -1.24 15.10
N VAL A 93 15.55 -1.66 14.54
CA VAL A 93 16.86 -1.56 15.20
C VAL A 93 17.87 -0.96 14.23
N GLN A 94 18.83 -0.22 14.76
CA GLN A 94 20.03 0.17 14.03
C GLN A 94 21.16 -0.80 14.38
N LEU A 95 22.01 -1.11 13.40
CA LEU A 95 23.20 -1.94 13.61
C LEU A 95 24.47 -1.09 13.55
N GLY A 96 25.44 -1.46 14.37
CA GLY A 96 26.78 -0.89 14.38
C GLY A 96 27.85 -1.98 14.50
N ARG A 97 29.11 -1.56 14.52
CA ARG A 97 30.25 -2.44 14.81
C ARG A 97 30.73 -2.19 16.23
N HIS A 98 31.04 -3.26 16.94
CA HIS A 98 31.58 -3.21 18.29
C HIS A 98 33.04 -3.68 18.31
N GLY A 99 33.99 -2.78 18.55
CA GLY A 99 35.42 -3.11 18.56
C GLY A 99 36.01 -3.48 17.19
N GLN A 100 37.12 -4.22 17.20
CA GLN A 100 37.81 -4.69 15.98
C GLN A 100 37.19 -6.03 15.51
N GLY A 101 36.88 -6.17 14.21
CA GLY A 101 36.37 -7.41 13.60
C GLY A 101 34.92 -7.35 13.10
N HIS A 102 34.20 -8.48 13.22
CA HIS A 102 32.82 -8.69 12.72
C HIS A 102 31.76 -8.67 13.83
N ASN A 103 32.07 -8.11 15.00
CA ASN A 103 31.13 -8.05 16.12
C ASN A 103 30.09 -6.95 15.86
N ILE A 104 28.82 -7.36 15.90
CA ILE A 104 27.67 -6.50 15.65
C ILE A 104 27.16 -5.97 16.99
N CYS A 105 26.94 -4.67 17.09
CA CYS A 105 26.09 -4.09 18.12
C CYS A 105 24.78 -3.60 17.50
N PHE A 106 23.76 -3.43 18.33
CA PHE A 106 22.48 -2.88 17.91
C PHE A 106 21.91 -1.93 18.97
N SER A 107 21.03 -1.03 18.53
CA SER A 107 20.21 -0.20 19.40
C SER A 107 18.77 -0.21 18.91
N LEU A 108 17.82 -0.04 19.83
CA LEU A 108 16.40 0.07 19.49
C LEU A 108 16.08 1.49 19.01
N THR A 109 15.44 1.62 17.85
CA THR A 109 15.00 2.92 17.29
C THR A 109 13.60 3.28 17.81
N GLU A 110 13.16 4.52 17.59
CA GLU A 110 11.77 4.91 17.89
C GLU A 110 10.74 4.12 17.07
N ILE A 111 11.04 3.82 15.80
CA ILE A 111 10.26 2.88 14.96
C ILE A 111 10.14 1.53 15.65
N GLY A 112 11.23 1.02 16.23
CA GLY A 112 11.24 -0.24 16.95
C GLY A 112 10.40 -0.23 18.21
N ARG A 113 10.44 0.88 18.96
CA ARG A 113 9.59 1.08 20.15
C ARG A 113 8.11 1.08 19.76
N TYR A 114 7.75 1.74 18.66
CA TYR A 114 6.37 1.70 18.14
C TYR A 114 5.98 0.31 17.65
N PHE A 115 6.85 -0.34 16.86
CA PHE A 115 6.59 -1.69 16.32
C PHE A 115 6.42 -2.73 17.43
N LEU A 116 7.13 -2.58 18.54
CA LEU A 116 7.00 -3.41 19.74
C LEU A 116 5.87 -2.94 20.67
N GLY A 117 5.11 -1.90 20.32
CA GLY A 117 3.98 -1.38 21.10
C GLY A 117 4.38 -0.76 22.44
N PHE A 118 5.62 -0.27 22.57
CA PHE A 118 6.07 0.47 23.75
C PHE A 118 5.69 1.95 23.72
N VAL A 119 5.38 2.47 22.53
CA VAL A 119 4.83 3.81 22.31
C VAL A 119 3.63 3.70 21.37
N GLU A 120 2.64 4.57 21.55
CA GLU A 120 1.42 4.59 20.73
C GLU A 120 1.62 5.23 19.36
N ASP A 121 2.62 6.10 19.25
CA ASP A 121 3.00 6.79 18.02
C ASP A 121 4.50 7.08 18.05
N PHE A 122 5.06 7.42 16.90
CA PHE A 122 6.44 7.83 16.80
C PHE A 122 6.60 8.89 15.70
N ASP A 123 7.46 9.87 15.96
CA ASP A 123 7.80 10.86 14.94
C ASP A 123 8.87 10.24 14.01
N PHE A 124 8.48 9.98 12.77
CA PHE A 124 9.42 9.71 11.68
C PHE A 124 10.05 11.06 11.33
N GLY A 125 10.97 11.53 12.20
CA GLY A 125 11.49 12.89 12.20
C GLY A 125 11.58 13.45 10.80
N ALA A 126 10.85 14.53 10.55
CA ALA A 126 10.67 15.08 9.22
C ALA A 126 12.04 15.15 8.51
N ALA A 127 12.17 14.45 7.38
CA ALA A 127 13.32 14.66 6.50
C ALA A 127 13.41 16.17 6.29
N GLU A 128 14.55 16.77 6.62
CA GLU A 128 14.73 18.22 6.62
C GLU A 128 14.01 18.84 5.41
N GLY A 129 12.95 19.60 5.70
CA GLY A 129 12.11 20.21 4.68
C GLY A 129 12.95 21.14 3.80
N GLY A 130 12.56 21.27 2.54
CA GLY A 130 13.25 22.18 1.61
C GLY A 130 14.63 21.67 1.15
N ASN A 131 14.65 20.53 0.46
CA ASN A 131 15.87 20.05 -0.23
C ASN A 131 15.71 20.06 -1.75
N ALA A 132 14.68 20.74 -2.25
CA ALA A 132 14.46 21.00 -3.67
C ALA A 132 14.07 22.46 -3.92
N ILE A 133 14.21 22.92 -5.16
CA ILE A 133 13.76 24.23 -5.64
C ILE A 133 12.93 23.98 -6.91
N VAL A 134 11.69 24.48 -6.89
CA VAL A 134 10.83 24.51 -8.08
C VAL A 134 11.14 25.78 -8.87
N GLN A 135 11.55 25.62 -10.12
CA GLN A 135 11.89 26.73 -11.01
C GLN A 135 10.72 27.13 -11.90
N PRO A 136 10.65 28.38 -12.38
CA PRO A 136 9.58 28.85 -13.28
C PRO A 136 9.50 28.08 -14.60
N ASN A 137 10.54 27.35 -15.00
CA ASN A 137 10.57 26.50 -16.19
C ASN A 137 10.05 25.06 -15.94
N PHE A 138 9.40 24.82 -14.80
CA PHE A 138 8.85 23.52 -14.35
C PHE A 138 9.89 22.48 -13.93
N ASP A 139 11.16 22.85 -13.81
CA ASP A 139 12.18 21.97 -13.25
C ASP A 139 12.13 21.96 -11.72
N VAL A 140 12.28 20.78 -11.15
CA VAL A 140 12.47 20.55 -9.72
C VAL A 140 13.92 20.13 -9.52
N VAL A 141 14.72 21.03 -8.96
CA VAL A 141 16.16 20.87 -8.77
C VAL A 141 16.43 20.53 -7.32
N PHE A 142 17.14 19.44 -7.06
CA PHE A 142 17.47 19.01 -5.70
C PHE A 142 18.76 19.68 -5.23
N LEU A 143 18.78 20.15 -3.99
CA LEU A 143 19.96 20.76 -3.36
C LEU A 143 20.92 19.68 -2.84
N ALA A 144 20.40 18.54 -2.41
CA ALA A 144 21.14 17.32 -2.11
C ALA A 144 20.32 16.07 -2.48
N PRO A 145 20.96 14.91 -2.69
CA PRO A 145 20.25 13.66 -2.97
C PRO A 145 19.23 13.34 -1.87
N SER A 146 17.95 13.22 -2.25
CA SER A 146 16.85 12.91 -1.33
C SER A 146 15.90 11.91 -1.97
N PRO A 147 16.11 10.59 -1.75
CA PRO A 147 15.23 9.54 -2.29
C PRO A 147 13.78 9.67 -1.82
N LEU A 148 13.56 10.24 -0.63
CA LEU A 148 12.22 10.47 -0.10
C LEU A 148 11.49 11.54 -0.92
N ILE A 149 12.12 12.69 -1.18
CA ILE A 149 11.53 13.74 -2.02
C ILE A 149 11.34 13.23 -3.45
N GLU A 150 12.28 12.46 -4.00
CA GLU A 150 12.11 11.81 -5.31
C GLU A 150 10.83 10.97 -5.34
N ALA A 151 10.59 10.15 -4.31
CA ALA A 151 9.38 9.33 -4.22
C ALA A 151 8.10 10.16 -4.05
N GLU A 152 8.15 11.26 -3.30
CA GLU A 152 7.00 12.16 -3.10
C GLU A 152 6.55 12.85 -4.40
N ILE A 153 7.49 13.29 -5.25
CA ILE A 153 7.17 14.02 -6.49
C ILE A 153 7.00 13.11 -7.72
N ALA A 154 7.53 11.89 -7.68
CA ALA A 154 7.47 10.92 -8.79
C ALA A 154 6.07 10.71 -9.40
N PRO A 155 4.94 10.76 -8.64
CA PRO A 155 3.62 10.60 -9.20
C PRO A 155 3.24 11.68 -10.23
N PHE A 156 3.81 12.88 -10.11
CA PHE A 156 3.42 14.07 -10.88
C PHE A 156 4.59 14.83 -11.51
N ALA A 157 5.82 14.30 -11.45
CA ALA A 157 7.01 14.85 -12.09
C ALA A 157 7.83 13.74 -12.76
N GLU A 158 8.46 14.05 -13.89
CA GLU A 158 9.27 13.10 -14.68
C GLU A 158 10.76 13.34 -14.44
N ARG A 159 11.50 12.28 -14.14
CA ARG A 159 12.96 12.34 -13.97
C ARG A 159 13.66 12.64 -15.29
N LYS A 160 14.60 13.59 -15.28
CA LYS A 160 15.43 13.95 -16.43
C LYS A 160 16.83 13.33 -16.29
N GLY A 161 17.07 12.25 -17.03
CA GLY A 161 18.37 11.56 -17.11
C GLY A 161 18.49 10.31 -16.22
N ALA A 162 19.56 9.53 -16.44
CA ALA A 162 19.74 8.22 -15.83
C ALA A 162 20.47 8.24 -14.46
N LYS A 163 21.17 9.33 -14.09
CA LYS A 163 21.86 9.45 -12.79
C LYS A 163 20.89 9.86 -11.67
N MET A 164 21.15 9.46 -10.42
CA MET A 164 20.28 9.74 -9.25
C MET A 164 20.05 11.25 -9.06
N GLY A 165 18.78 11.62 -8.85
CA GLY A 165 18.35 12.76 -8.05
C GLY A 165 18.55 14.21 -8.49
N LEU A 166 19.18 14.56 -9.62
CA LEU A 166 19.54 15.98 -9.82
C LEU A 166 18.49 16.85 -10.52
N LEU A 167 17.57 16.26 -11.30
CA LEU A 167 16.59 17.03 -12.06
C LEU A 167 15.32 16.25 -12.36
N PHE A 168 14.19 16.79 -11.91
CA PHE A 168 12.85 16.36 -12.32
C PHE A 168 12.17 17.50 -13.08
N ARG A 169 11.19 17.16 -13.92
CA ARG A 169 10.39 18.14 -14.64
C ARG A 169 8.91 17.82 -14.50
N ILE A 170 8.14 18.83 -14.12
CA ILE A 170 6.69 18.77 -14.13
C ILE A 170 6.22 19.04 -15.57
N THR A 171 5.44 18.11 -16.12
CA THR A 171 4.85 18.24 -17.45
C THR A 171 3.34 18.05 -17.37
N LYS A 172 2.61 18.61 -18.34
CA LYS A 172 1.18 18.34 -18.50
C LYS A 172 0.85 16.84 -18.52
N SER A 173 1.67 16.04 -19.20
CA SER A 173 1.53 14.58 -19.26
C SER A 173 1.68 13.94 -17.87
N SER A 174 2.68 14.35 -17.10
CA SER A 174 2.89 13.86 -15.73
C SER A 174 1.73 14.22 -14.79
N ILE A 175 1.17 15.44 -14.89
CA ILE A 175 -0.02 15.83 -14.13
C ILE A 175 -1.24 15.01 -14.54
N PHE A 176 -1.42 14.71 -15.82
CA PHE A 176 -2.53 13.87 -16.29
C PHE A 176 -2.42 12.44 -15.75
N LYS A 177 -1.21 11.87 -15.73
CA LYS A 177 -0.95 10.56 -15.11
C LYS A 177 -1.26 10.59 -13.61
N ALA A 178 -0.82 11.63 -12.90
CA ALA A 178 -1.13 11.83 -11.48
C ALA A 178 -2.64 11.89 -11.23
N ALA A 179 -3.36 12.68 -12.04
CA ALA A 179 -4.81 12.84 -11.93
C ALA A 179 -5.58 11.54 -12.16
N ALA A 180 -5.10 10.68 -13.07
CA ALA A 180 -5.64 9.34 -13.28
C ALA A 180 -5.48 8.45 -12.04
N MET A 181 -4.42 8.64 -11.26
CA MET A 181 -4.17 7.97 -9.98
C MET A 181 -4.88 8.63 -8.77
N GLY A 182 -5.70 9.65 -9.00
CA GLY A 182 -6.48 10.31 -7.95
C GLY A 182 -5.82 11.54 -7.32
N TRP A 183 -4.73 12.05 -7.88
CA TRP A 183 -4.16 13.33 -7.44
C TRP A 183 -4.99 14.51 -7.92
N ASN A 184 -5.12 15.54 -7.06
CA ASN A 184 -5.73 16.83 -7.40
C ASN A 184 -4.69 17.95 -7.29
N SER A 185 -5.03 19.17 -7.74
CA SER A 185 -4.11 20.30 -7.72
C SER A 185 -3.66 20.67 -6.30
N GLU A 186 -4.57 20.65 -5.34
CA GLU A 186 -4.29 20.95 -3.92
C GLU A 186 -3.18 20.05 -3.38
N ARG A 187 -3.35 18.72 -3.49
CA ARG A 187 -2.37 17.73 -3.01
C ARG A 187 -1.02 17.86 -3.71
N VAL A 188 -1.01 18.15 -5.01
CA VAL A 188 0.23 18.39 -5.76
C VAL A 188 0.96 19.63 -5.22
N LEU A 189 0.24 20.73 -5.03
CA LEU A 189 0.80 22.00 -4.55
C LEU A 189 1.24 21.91 -3.09
N GLU A 190 0.50 21.24 -2.23
CA GLU A 190 0.89 20.95 -0.84
C GLU A 190 2.19 20.13 -0.79
N THR A 191 2.29 19.09 -1.61
CA THR A 191 3.51 18.27 -1.69
C THR A 191 4.69 19.10 -2.18
N LEU A 192 4.50 19.92 -3.22
CA LEU A 192 5.54 20.82 -3.73
C LEU A 192 5.97 21.87 -2.69
N ASN A 193 5.03 22.45 -1.93
CA ASN A 193 5.34 23.43 -0.88
C ASN A 193 6.12 22.80 0.27
N ARG A 194 5.83 21.53 0.62
CA ARG A 194 6.57 20.82 1.66
C ARG A 194 8.01 20.50 1.25
N VAL A 195 8.23 20.07 0.00
CA VAL A 195 9.56 19.66 -0.47
C VAL A 195 10.43 20.81 -0.97
N SER A 196 9.81 21.92 -1.37
CA SER A 196 10.50 23.10 -1.90
C SER A 196 11.05 23.98 -0.78
N SER A 197 12.29 24.44 -0.95
CA SER A 197 12.98 25.36 -0.03
C SER A 197 12.55 26.81 -0.24
N LYS A 198 11.82 27.07 -1.34
CA LYS A 198 11.33 28.38 -1.76
C LYS A 198 9.86 28.28 -2.14
N GLU A 199 9.16 29.41 -2.08
CA GLU A 199 7.81 29.50 -2.62
C GLU A 199 7.76 29.03 -4.08
N ILE A 200 6.68 28.33 -4.43
CA ILE A 200 6.46 27.85 -5.80
C ILE A 200 6.18 29.06 -6.70
N PRO A 201 6.86 29.19 -7.85
CA PRO A 201 6.57 30.26 -8.80
C PRO A 201 5.10 30.29 -9.23
N ALA A 202 4.48 31.48 -9.26
CA ALA A 202 3.06 31.66 -9.54
C ALA A 202 2.62 31.09 -10.91
N ASN A 203 3.51 31.09 -11.91
CA ASN A 203 3.23 30.50 -13.22
C ASN A 203 3.13 28.97 -13.14
N VAL A 204 3.92 28.31 -12.29
CA VAL A 204 3.86 26.87 -12.07
C VAL A 204 2.57 26.49 -11.37
N VAL A 205 2.18 27.25 -10.34
CA VAL A 205 0.91 27.06 -9.62
C VAL A 205 -0.28 27.12 -10.59
N ARG A 206 -0.36 28.20 -11.38
CA ARG A 206 -1.43 28.42 -12.36
C ARG A 206 -1.53 27.31 -13.39
N GLU A 207 -0.41 26.83 -13.91
CA GLU A 207 -0.39 25.76 -14.91
C GLU A 207 -0.78 24.40 -14.32
N ILE A 208 -0.32 24.06 -13.11
CA ILE A 208 -0.74 22.81 -12.43
C ILE A 208 -2.25 22.81 -12.21
N GLU A 209 -2.81 23.90 -11.68
CA GLU A 209 -4.26 24.04 -11.54
C GLU A 209 -4.98 23.94 -12.89
N GLY A 210 -4.44 24.59 -13.92
CA GLY A 210 -4.97 24.56 -15.28
C GLY A 210 -4.99 23.14 -15.86
N TRP A 211 -3.92 22.38 -15.70
CA TRP A 211 -3.81 21.00 -16.18
C TRP A 211 -4.73 20.07 -15.39
N CYS A 212 -4.76 20.15 -14.06
CA CYS A 212 -5.71 19.39 -13.24
C CYS A 212 -7.17 19.70 -13.62
N ARG A 213 -7.50 20.98 -13.87
CA ARG A 213 -8.83 21.40 -14.31
C ARG A 213 -9.18 20.89 -15.72
N GLN A 214 -8.22 20.52 -16.55
CA GLN A 214 -8.49 19.90 -17.85
C GLN A 214 -8.81 18.41 -17.73
N CYS A 215 -8.41 17.75 -16.64
CA CYS A 215 -8.74 16.35 -16.41
C CYS A 215 -10.26 16.19 -16.20
N ARG A 216 -10.89 15.40 -17.07
CA ARG A 216 -12.31 15.04 -17.01
C ARG A 216 -12.42 13.55 -16.72
N ARG A 217 -13.30 13.19 -15.79
CA ARG A 217 -13.62 11.80 -15.52
C ARG A 217 -14.88 11.43 -16.30
N VAL A 218 -14.80 10.31 -17.00
CA VAL A 218 -15.95 9.72 -17.69
C VAL A 218 -16.15 8.31 -17.14
N ALA A 219 -17.41 7.91 -17.03
CA ALA A 219 -17.77 6.54 -16.67
C ALA A 219 -18.38 5.87 -17.89
N ILE A 220 -17.86 4.70 -18.25
CA ILE A 220 -18.49 3.84 -19.25
C ILE A 220 -19.46 2.93 -18.51
N ARG A 221 -20.73 2.96 -18.93
CA ARG A 221 -21.78 2.07 -18.43
C ARG A 221 -22.35 1.27 -19.58
N GLN A 222 -22.61 -0.01 -19.36
CA GLN A 222 -23.36 -0.82 -20.32
C GLN A 222 -24.85 -0.58 -20.10
N VAL A 223 -25.56 -0.25 -21.18
CA VAL A 223 -27.01 -0.06 -21.18
C VAL A 223 -27.61 -0.80 -22.38
N MET A 224 -28.84 -1.25 -22.24
CA MET A 224 -29.62 -1.78 -23.35
C MET A 224 -30.34 -0.64 -24.06
N MET A 225 -30.23 -0.55 -25.37
CA MET A 225 -31.05 0.39 -26.16
C MET A 225 -32.22 -0.35 -26.81
N ILE A 226 -33.41 0.19 -26.61
CA ILE A 226 -34.67 -0.31 -27.20
C ILE A 226 -35.14 0.74 -28.20
N THR A 227 -35.07 0.39 -29.49
CA THR A 227 -35.56 1.23 -30.58
C THR A 227 -37.01 0.88 -30.86
N CYS A 228 -37.89 1.86 -30.77
CA CYS A 228 -39.32 1.74 -31.04
C CYS A 228 -39.62 2.25 -32.45
N ARG A 229 -40.75 1.82 -33.01
CA ARG A 229 -41.19 2.25 -34.36
C ARG A 229 -41.70 3.69 -34.38
N ASP A 230 -42.27 4.14 -33.28
CA ASP A 230 -42.92 5.43 -33.14
C ASP A 230 -42.83 5.96 -31.69
N PRO A 231 -43.09 7.27 -31.46
CA PRO A 231 -43.00 7.87 -30.14
C PRO A 231 -44.01 7.34 -29.11
N GLU A 232 -45.21 6.93 -29.53
CA GLU A 232 -46.25 6.44 -28.63
C GLU A 232 -45.85 5.08 -28.02
N THR A 233 -45.37 4.17 -28.85
CA THR A 233 -44.80 2.89 -28.41
C THR A 233 -43.68 3.12 -27.40
N ALA A 234 -42.82 4.10 -27.65
CA ALA A 234 -41.69 4.36 -26.78
C ALA A 234 -42.09 4.97 -25.41
N VAL A 235 -43.18 5.73 -25.33
CA VAL A 235 -43.78 6.15 -24.05
C VAL A 235 -44.23 4.93 -23.24
N ARG A 236 -44.86 3.95 -23.90
CA ARG A 236 -45.30 2.70 -23.25
C ARG A 236 -44.12 1.85 -22.78
N VAL A 237 -43.08 1.74 -23.61
CA VAL A 237 -41.81 1.05 -23.25
C VAL A 237 -41.14 1.73 -22.06
N LEU A 238 -41.05 3.05 -22.04
CA LEU A 238 -40.49 3.82 -20.93
C LEU A 238 -41.27 3.57 -19.63
N ALA A 239 -42.60 3.58 -19.68
CA ALA A 239 -43.45 3.28 -18.51
C ALA A 239 -43.22 1.86 -17.98
N ALA A 240 -42.99 0.88 -18.87
CA ALA A 240 -42.67 -0.48 -18.49
C ALA A 240 -41.27 -0.62 -17.88
N ALA A 241 -40.30 0.19 -18.36
CA ALA A 241 -38.90 0.14 -18.00
C ALA A 241 -38.53 0.92 -16.71
N LYS A 242 -39.43 1.74 -16.15
CA LYS A 242 -39.18 2.42 -14.86
C LYS A 242 -38.96 1.41 -13.72
N PRO A 243 -38.05 1.69 -12.77
CA PRO A 243 -37.28 2.94 -12.63
C PRO A 243 -36.01 3.03 -13.50
N ASP A 244 -35.53 1.92 -14.06
CA ASP A 244 -34.23 1.82 -14.75
C ASP A 244 -34.27 2.22 -16.24
N GLY A 245 -35.39 2.78 -16.69
CA GLY A 245 -35.63 3.22 -18.06
C GLY A 245 -35.49 4.73 -18.20
N GLU A 246 -34.67 5.18 -19.15
CA GLU A 246 -34.49 6.59 -19.50
C GLU A 246 -34.78 6.82 -20.98
N ARG A 247 -35.40 7.95 -21.30
CA ARG A 247 -35.67 8.38 -22.67
C ARG A 247 -34.39 8.98 -23.27
N VAL A 248 -33.84 8.38 -24.33
CA VAL A 248 -32.66 8.90 -25.03
C VAL A 248 -33.08 9.82 -26.19
N THR A 249 -34.06 9.38 -26.97
CA THR A 249 -34.68 10.15 -28.06
C THR A 249 -36.18 9.88 -28.12
N ASP A 250 -36.89 10.47 -29.08
CA ASP A 250 -38.33 10.25 -29.31
C ASP A 250 -38.69 8.82 -29.71
N ILE A 251 -37.75 7.96 -30.04
CA ILE A 251 -38.02 6.53 -30.32
C ILE A 251 -37.07 5.56 -29.61
N ILE A 252 -36.04 6.06 -28.92
CA ILE A 252 -35.07 5.23 -28.21
C ILE A 252 -35.26 5.35 -26.70
N VAL A 253 -35.37 4.20 -26.04
CA VAL A 253 -35.37 4.07 -24.58
C VAL A 253 -34.11 3.30 -24.18
N ALA A 254 -33.31 3.85 -23.26
CA ALA A 254 -32.20 3.15 -22.62
C ALA A 254 -32.70 2.45 -21.35
N PHE A 255 -32.19 1.26 -21.09
CA PHE A 255 -32.48 0.48 -19.90
C PHE A 255 -31.18 0.07 -19.22
N SER A 256 -30.98 0.50 -17.97
CA SER A 256 -29.71 0.30 -17.24
C SER A 256 -29.60 -1.03 -16.49
N ASP A 257 -30.72 -1.67 -16.12
CA ASP A 257 -30.70 -2.95 -15.42
C ASP A 257 -30.62 -4.15 -16.38
N LEU A 258 -29.41 -4.49 -16.80
CA LEU A 258 -29.21 -5.65 -17.69
C LEU A 258 -29.66 -6.99 -17.09
N LYS A 259 -29.76 -7.12 -15.76
CA LYS A 259 -30.23 -8.36 -15.12
C LYS A 259 -31.75 -8.49 -15.22
N GLY A 260 -32.46 -7.36 -15.14
CA GLY A 260 -33.91 -7.26 -15.31
C GLY A 260 -34.41 -7.38 -16.75
N GLN A 261 -33.52 -7.50 -17.75
CA GLN A 261 -33.88 -7.56 -19.16
C GLN A 261 -35.00 -8.57 -19.44
N ALA A 262 -34.87 -9.81 -18.95
CA ALA A 262 -35.86 -10.86 -19.24
C ALA A 262 -37.24 -10.53 -18.64
N ALA A 263 -37.27 -9.88 -17.47
CA ALA A 263 -38.50 -9.43 -16.85
C ALA A 263 -39.14 -8.28 -17.64
N LEU A 264 -38.34 -7.32 -18.12
CA LEU A 264 -38.82 -6.24 -18.98
C LEU A 264 -39.40 -6.79 -20.29
N ILE A 265 -38.71 -7.73 -20.95
CA ILE A 265 -39.20 -8.36 -22.19
C ILE A 265 -40.55 -9.06 -21.97
N ARG A 266 -40.69 -9.79 -20.85
CA ARG A 266 -41.97 -10.44 -20.51
C ARG A 266 -43.08 -9.41 -20.25
N LYS A 267 -42.77 -8.33 -19.55
CA LYS A 267 -43.70 -7.23 -19.29
C LYS A 267 -44.15 -6.55 -20.57
N LEU A 268 -43.21 -6.22 -21.47
CA LEU A 268 -43.51 -5.66 -22.79
C LEU A 268 -44.40 -6.61 -23.61
N SER A 269 -44.07 -7.90 -23.61
CA SER A 269 -44.88 -8.92 -24.31
C SER A 269 -46.31 -8.96 -23.76
N SER A 270 -46.50 -8.87 -22.44
CA SER A 270 -47.84 -8.81 -21.81
C SER A 270 -48.63 -7.54 -22.15
N MET A 271 -47.94 -6.46 -22.52
CA MET A 271 -48.52 -5.19 -23.00
C MET A 271 -48.78 -5.18 -24.51
N GLY A 272 -48.53 -6.29 -25.22
CA GLY A 272 -48.65 -6.38 -26.67
C GLY A 272 -47.49 -5.74 -27.44
N ILE A 273 -46.37 -5.46 -26.77
CA ILE A 273 -45.16 -4.90 -27.40
C ILE A 273 -44.16 -6.05 -27.59
N PHE A 274 -43.96 -6.45 -28.84
CA PHE A 274 -43.07 -7.57 -29.19
C PHE A 274 -41.74 -7.07 -29.71
N LEU A 275 -40.65 -7.72 -29.31
CA LEU A 275 -39.34 -7.44 -29.85
C LEU A 275 -39.18 -8.15 -31.19
N GLU A 276 -39.01 -7.38 -32.25
CA GLU A 276 -38.53 -7.90 -33.52
C GLU A 276 -37.04 -8.22 -33.39
N LYS A 277 -36.61 -9.36 -33.96
CA LYS A 277 -35.19 -9.62 -34.14
C LYS A 277 -34.65 -8.58 -35.12
N SER A 278 -33.94 -7.57 -34.60
CA SER A 278 -33.11 -6.71 -35.43
C SER A 278 -32.11 -7.60 -36.18
N ALA A 279 -32.09 -7.51 -37.51
CA ALA A 279 -31.04 -8.14 -38.31
C ALA A 279 -29.67 -7.65 -37.81
N PRO A 280 -28.68 -8.54 -37.60
CA PRO A 280 -27.35 -8.10 -37.22
C PRO A 280 -26.84 -7.12 -38.29
N GLY A 281 -26.47 -5.91 -37.85
CA GLY A 281 -26.01 -4.84 -38.73
C GLY A 281 -24.99 -5.35 -39.72
N ALA A 282 -25.22 -5.05 -41.00
CA ALA A 282 -24.32 -5.34 -42.10
C ALA A 282 -22.89 -4.93 -41.71
N LYS A 283 -21.97 -5.90 -41.69
CA LYS A 283 -20.54 -5.63 -41.69
C LYS A 283 -20.28 -4.70 -42.88
N LYS A 284 -19.87 -3.46 -42.62
CA LYS A 284 -19.29 -2.62 -43.66
C LYS A 284 -18.08 -3.37 -44.23
N SER A 285 -18.19 -3.76 -45.49
CA SER A 285 -17.05 -4.18 -46.31
C SER A 285 -16.03 -3.05 -46.27
N LYS A 286 -14.78 -3.38 -45.94
CA LYS A 286 -13.64 -2.53 -46.26
C LYS A 286 -13.35 -2.74 -47.74
N ASP A 287 -13.60 -1.70 -48.53
CA ASP A 287 -12.81 -1.43 -49.73
C ASP A 287 -11.63 -0.54 -49.32
#